data_AF-A0A182QCD1-F1
#
_entry.id   AF-A0A182QCD1-F1
#
_cell.length_a   1.000
_cell.length_b   1.000
_cell.length_c   1.000
_cell.angle_alpha   90.00
_cell.angle_beta   90.00
_cell.angle_gamma   90.00
#
_symmetry.space_group_name_H-M   'P 1'
#
loop_
_entity.id
_entity.type
_entity.pdbx_description
1 polymer ?
#
loop_
_entity_poly.entity_id
_entity_poly.type
_entity_poly.pdbx_seq_one_letter_code
_entity_poly.pdbx_strand_id
1 'polypeptide(L)'
;MNMLHREQSSLAPNHYLIDMIGLIAQQGTTQTAVNVSLRLLLYAVLMMNFLLYNYYTASIVGELLSGSNQGPSTIEQLAKSSLAMVFNNDSYNRALTMDNASLAKLQKLYPGQVFATAANEATTFAPIYADVDTAVRLLKQGGFAFHCELSEAFRAIANHFDADEVCDLRTVNLSPDSSYRITCTDRFVPKRLIHPVCFPYGRVLLTKATELGLVRRLLKTYWNGMPDCQAGPSMHPVVLSGASAPFVILAGKD
;
A
#
# COMPACT_ATOMS: atom_id res chain seq x y z
N MET A 1 -59.58 -24.40 32.78
CA MET A 1 -58.93 -25.30 31.80
C MET A 1 -59.90 -25.45 30.62
N ASN A 2 -59.46 -25.12 29.40
CA ASN A 2 -60.14 -25.33 28.10
C ASN A 2 -60.97 -24.19 27.42
N MET A 3 -60.77 -22.90 27.72
CA MET A 3 -61.34 -21.83 26.87
C MET A 3 -60.35 -20.75 26.37
N LEU A 4 -59.10 -20.70 26.84
CA LEU A 4 -58.09 -19.77 26.31
C LEU A 4 -57.18 -20.38 25.23
N HIS A 5 -57.29 -21.69 24.99
CA HIS A 5 -56.51 -22.38 23.94
C HIS A 5 -57.13 -22.27 22.54
N ARG A 6 -58.35 -21.71 22.40
CA ARG A 6 -59.10 -21.73 21.14
C ARG A 6 -58.88 -20.50 20.24
N GLU A 7 -58.28 -19.43 20.74
CA GLU A 7 -57.95 -18.24 19.92
C GLU A 7 -56.54 -18.25 19.31
N GLN A 8 -55.63 -19.12 19.75
CA GLN A 8 -54.31 -19.28 19.10
C GLN A 8 -54.35 -20.16 17.84
N SER A 9 -55.55 -20.52 17.37
CA SER A 9 -55.81 -21.40 16.20
C SER A 9 -55.79 -20.68 14.84
N SER A 10 -55.30 -19.44 14.73
CA SER A 10 -55.30 -18.73 13.43
C SER A 10 -54.14 -17.75 13.23
N LEU A 11 -52.97 -18.00 13.81
CA LEU A 11 -51.77 -17.24 13.44
C LEU A 11 -50.97 -18.09 12.45
N ALA A 12 -51.01 -17.69 11.18
CA ALA A 12 -50.27 -18.36 10.11
C ALA A 12 -48.80 -18.55 10.54
N PRO A 13 -48.19 -19.72 10.29
CA PRO A 13 -46.79 -19.99 10.66
C PRO A 13 -45.81 -18.92 10.16
N ASN A 14 -46.19 -18.23 9.08
CA ASN A 14 -45.46 -17.11 8.49
C ASN A 14 -45.29 -15.91 9.45
N HIS A 15 -46.23 -15.67 10.38
CA HIS A 15 -46.16 -14.52 11.29
C HIS A 15 -45.00 -14.64 12.29
N TYR A 16 -44.75 -15.85 12.80
CA TYR A 16 -43.63 -16.11 13.71
C TYR A 16 -42.28 -15.94 13.01
N LEU A 17 -42.19 -16.29 11.73
CA LEU A 17 -40.97 -16.09 10.94
C LEU A 17 -40.67 -14.61 10.73
N ILE A 18 -41.70 -13.81 10.42
CA ILE A 18 -41.56 -12.35 10.23
C ILE A 18 -41.16 -11.68 11.55
N ASP A 19 -41.78 -12.05 12.67
CA ASP A 19 -41.40 -11.54 14.00
C ASP A 19 -39.95 -11.90 14.36
N MET A 20 -39.49 -13.11 14.02
CA MET A 20 -38.10 -13.50 14.24
C MET A 20 -37.12 -12.70 13.38
N ILE A 21 -37.45 -12.46 12.11
CA ILE A 21 -36.66 -11.59 11.22
C ILE A 21 -36.64 -10.16 11.75
N GLY A 22 -37.78 -9.64 12.23
CA GLY A 22 -37.88 -8.32 12.87
C GLY A 22 -37.03 -8.20 14.14
N LEU A 23 -37.01 -9.23 14.98
CA LEU A 23 -36.15 -9.31 16.17
C LEU A 23 -34.66 -9.31 15.80
N ILE A 24 -34.27 -10.01 14.73
CA ILE A 24 -32.89 -10.00 14.20
C ILE A 24 -32.54 -8.63 13.60
N ALA A 25 -33.47 -8.01 12.89
CA ALA A 25 -33.32 -6.68 12.30
C ALA A 25 -33.48 -5.52 13.30
N GLN A 26 -33.58 -5.82 14.61
CA GLN A 26 -33.78 -4.85 15.70
C GLN A 26 -35.07 -4.00 15.58
N GLN A 27 -36.06 -4.46 14.82
CA GLN A 27 -37.37 -3.81 14.68
C GLN A 27 -38.32 -4.13 15.85
N GLY A 28 -37.90 -5.04 16.75
CA GLY A 28 -38.70 -5.50 17.88
C GLY A 28 -39.75 -6.53 17.48
N THR A 29 -40.66 -6.85 18.41
CA THR A 29 -41.83 -7.70 18.14
C THR A 29 -43.08 -7.00 18.65
N THR A 30 -44.19 -7.17 17.95
CA THR A 30 -45.49 -6.59 18.33
C THR A 30 -46.20 -7.40 19.41
N GLN A 31 -45.75 -8.63 19.70
CA GLN A 31 -46.40 -9.52 20.66
C GLN A 31 -45.67 -9.55 22.01
N THR A 32 -46.42 -9.36 23.09
CA THR A 32 -45.88 -9.45 24.45
C THR A 32 -46.07 -10.84 25.02
N ALA A 33 -44.97 -11.46 25.48
CA ALA A 33 -45.04 -12.72 26.21
C ALA A 33 -45.75 -12.55 27.57
N VAL A 34 -46.65 -13.48 27.92
CA VAL A 34 -47.30 -13.51 29.25
C VAL A 34 -46.34 -14.09 30.30
N ASN A 35 -45.50 -15.05 29.90
CA ASN A 35 -44.59 -15.76 30.80
C ASN A 35 -43.29 -14.99 31.06
N VAL A 36 -42.91 -14.86 32.35
CA VAL A 36 -41.68 -14.16 32.78
C VAL A 36 -40.43 -14.81 32.19
N SER A 37 -40.37 -16.14 32.13
CA SER A 37 -39.23 -16.87 31.56
C SER A 37 -39.00 -16.54 30.08
N LEU A 38 -40.08 -16.40 29.30
CA LEU A 38 -39.98 -16.05 27.88
C LEU A 38 -39.54 -14.59 27.69
N ARG A 39 -39.93 -13.69 28.60
CA ARG A 39 -39.44 -12.29 28.60
C ARG A 39 -37.95 -12.22 28.87
N LEU A 40 -37.44 -12.95 29.87
CA LEU A 40 -36.01 -13.01 30.18
C LEU A 40 -35.19 -13.54 28.99
N LEU A 41 -35.68 -14.58 28.31
CA LEU A 41 -35.07 -15.11 27.11
C LEU A 41 -35.04 -14.07 25.97
N LEU A 42 -36.17 -13.40 25.70
CA LEU A 42 -36.26 -12.34 24.69
C LEU A 42 -35.31 -11.18 24.99
N TYR A 43 -35.20 -10.76 26.25
CA TYR A 43 -34.24 -9.74 26.66
C TYR A 43 -32.79 -10.18 26.44
N ALA A 44 -32.44 -11.42 26.77
CA ALA A 44 -31.10 -11.94 26.53
C ALA A 44 -30.75 -11.97 25.03
N VAL A 45 -31.70 -12.41 24.19
CA VAL A 45 -31.53 -12.43 22.72
C VAL A 45 -31.39 -11.02 22.15
N LEU A 46 -32.24 -10.08 22.57
CA LEU A 46 -32.16 -8.68 22.14
C LEU A 46 -30.84 -8.02 22.57
N MET A 47 -30.37 -8.30 23.78
CA MET A 47 -29.09 -7.78 24.27
C MET A 47 -27.92 -8.35 23.48
N MET A 48 -27.93 -9.66 23.20
CA MET A 48 -26.92 -10.29 22.34
C MET A 48 -26.92 -9.70 20.94
N ASN A 49 -28.11 -9.48 20.35
CA ASN A 49 -28.24 -8.90 19.01
C ASN A 49 -27.78 -7.42 18.98
N PHE A 50 -28.04 -6.67 20.05
CA PHE A 50 -27.51 -5.31 20.20
C PHE A 50 -25.98 -5.29 20.22
N LEU A 51 -25.34 -6.17 21.00
CA LEU A 51 -23.89 -6.27 21.05
C LEU A 51 -23.30 -6.68 19.70
N LEU A 52 -23.91 -7.66 19.02
CA LEU A 52 -23.47 -8.14 17.72
C LEU A 52 -23.53 -7.04 16.66
N TYR A 53 -24.61 -6.26 16.62
CA TYR A 53 -24.76 -5.14 15.68
C TYR A 53 -23.73 -4.05 15.91
N ASN A 54 -23.51 -3.64 17.16
CA ASN A 54 -22.49 -2.65 17.48
C ASN A 54 -21.09 -3.14 17.08
N TYR A 55 -20.76 -4.39 17.40
CA TYR A 55 -19.49 -5.00 16.99
C TYR A 55 -19.33 -5.04 15.47
N TYR A 56 -20.38 -5.43 14.75
CA TYR A 56 -20.39 -5.48 13.29
C TYR A 56 -20.20 -4.09 12.66
N THR A 57 -20.93 -3.08 13.12
CA THR A 57 -20.77 -1.69 12.63
C THR A 57 -19.38 -1.14 12.91
N ALA A 58 -18.82 -1.41 14.10
CA ALA A 58 -17.47 -0.97 14.46
C ALA A 58 -16.40 -1.67 13.62
N SER A 59 -16.58 -2.96 13.33
CA SER A 59 -15.64 -3.74 12.52
C SER A 59 -15.61 -3.26 11.07
N ILE A 60 -16.78 -3.00 10.46
CA ILE A 60 -16.86 -2.46 9.09
C ILE A 60 -16.23 -1.08 9.01
N VAL A 61 -16.55 -0.18 9.96
CA VAL A 61 -15.93 1.14 9.97
C VAL A 61 -14.41 1.02 10.17
N GLY A 62 -13.97 0.14 11.08
CA GLY A 62 -12.55 -0.14 11.27
C GLY A 62 -11.86 -0.62 10.00
N GLU A 63 -12.49 -1.51 9.24
CA GLU A 63 -11.98 -2.00 7.96
C GLU A 63 -11.96 -0.89 6.88
N LEU A 64 -13.01 -0.07 6.78
CA LEU A 64 -13.06 1.05 5.84
C LEU A 64 -12.00 2.11 6.13
N LEU A 65 -11.68 2.33 7.41
CA LEU A 65 -10.62 3.24 7.85
C LEU A 65 -9.23 2.63 7.70
N SER A 66 -9.11 1.31 7.86
CA SER A 66 -7.86 0.57 7.66
C SER A 66 -7.59 0.28 6.18
N GLY A 67 -8.59 0.41 5.31
CA GLY A 67 -8.56 0.11 3.88
C GLY A 67 -7.78 1.14 3.07
N SER A 68 -6.61 1.56 3.54
CA SER A 68 -5.59 2.07 2.63
C SER A 68 -5.13 0.86 1.83
N ASN A 69 -5.46 0.81 0.53
CA ASN A 69 -4.91 -0.16 -0.41
C ASN A 69 -3.39 0.02 -0.43
N GLN A 70 -2.70 -0.64 0.49
CA GLN A 70 -1.27 -0.53 0.60
C GLN A 70 -0.67 -1.11 -0.68
N GLY A 71 -0.05 -0.25 -1.48
CA GLY A 71 0.61 -0.65 -2.72
C GLY A 71 1.66 -1.74 -2.51
N PRO A 72 2.27 -2.24 -3.60
CA PRO A 72 3.25 -3.33 -3.52
C PRO A 72 4.42 -2.96 -2.60
N SER A 73 4.64 -3.77 -1.56
CA SER A 73 5.72 -3.56 -0.58
C SER A 73 6.97 -4.41 -0.88
N THR A 74 6.82 -5.46 -1.69
CA THR A 74 7.90 -6.36 -2.10
C THR A 74 8.16 -6.29 -3.59
N ILE A 75 9.38 -6.65 -4.01
CA ILE A 75 9.75 -6.70 -5.43
C ILE A 75 8.84 -7.66 -6.19
N GLU A 76 8.45 -8.79 -5.58
CA GLU A 76 7.56 -9.76 -6.20
C GLU A 76 6.15 -9.21 -6.42
N GLN A 77 5.61 -8.45 -5.46
CA GLN A 77 4.34 -7.75 -5.61
C GLN A 77 4.44 -6.66 -6.67
N LEU A 78 5.56 -5.93 -6.71
CA LEU A 78 5.82 -4.91 -7.73
C LEU A 78 5.91 -5.51 -9.13
N ALA A 79 6.54 -6.67 -9.26
CA ALA A 79 6.67 -7.39 -10.53
C ALA A 79 5.34 -7.93 -11.07
N LYS A 80 4.40 -8.29 -10.18
CA LYS A 80 3.04 -8.71 -10.53
C LYS A 80 2.07 -7.55 -10.75
N SER A 81 2.43 -6.35 -10.29
CA SER A 81 1.59 -5.16 -10.43
C SER A 81 1.60 -4.62 -11.86
N SER A 82 0.53 -3.92 -12.25
CA SER A 82 0.42 -3.25 -13.56
C SER A 82 1.19 -1.92 -13.64
N LEU A 83 2.12 -1.66 -12.71
CA LEU A 83 2.90 -0.43 -12.67
C LEU A 83 4.00 -0.45 -13.73
N ALA A 84 4.09 0.61 -14.53
CA ALA A 84 5.15 0.77 -15.51
C ALA A 84 6.43 1.29 -14.84
N MET A 85 7.55 0.59 -15.02
CA MET A 85 8.82 0.99 -14.41
C MET A 85 9.58 2.01 -15.28
N VAL A 86 10.04 3.09 -14.65
CA VAL A 86 10.86 4.14 -15.23
C VAL A 86 12.21 4.16 -14.51
N PHE A 87 13.31 4.28 -15.26
CA PHE A 87 14.66 4.33 -14.71
C PHE A 87 15.19 5.76 -14.69
N ASN A 88 16.02 6.10 -13.70
CA ASN A 88 16.75 7.37 -13.73
C ASN A 88 17.71 7.40 -14.93
N ASN A 89 17.84 8.56 -15.55
CA ASN A 89 18.69 8.79 -16.72
C ASN A 89 20.19 8.86 -16.38
N ASP A 90 20.70 7.84 -15.70
CA ASP A 90 22.09 7.74 -15.30
C ASP A 90 22.88 6.80 -16.20
N SER A 91 24.19 7.08 -16.31
CA SER A 91 25.14 6.18 -16.98
C SER A 91 25.12 4.76 -16.41
N TYR A 92 24.87 4.61 -15.10
CA TYR A 92 24.75 3.30 -14.45
C TYR A 92 23.53 2.51 -14.94
N ASN A 93 22.34 3.12 -14.90
CA ASN A 93 21.11 2.48 -15.36
C ASN A 93 21.16 2.18 -16.86
N ARG A 94 21.72 3.11 -17.66
CA ARG A 94 21.95 2.89 -19.10
C ARG A 94 22.91 1.72 -19.35
N ALA A 95 24.01 1.63 -18.60
CA ALA A 95 24.95 0.52 -18.72
C ALA A 95 24.31 -0.82 -18.33
N LEU A 96 23.47 -0.84 -17.28
CA LEU A 96 22.76 -2.04 -16.84
C LEU A 96 21.79 -2.56 -17.91
N THR A 97 21.20 -1.67 -18.70
CA THR A 97 20.32 -2.03 -19.82
C THR A 97 21.02 -2.28 -21.14
N MET A 98 22.28 -1.84 -21.29
CA MET A 98 23.08 -2.10 -22.50
C MET A 98 23.65 -3.52 -22.56
N ASP A 99 23.84 -4.16 -21.40
CA ASP A 99 24.24 -5.56 -21.36
C ASP A 99 23.02 -6.48 -21.52
N ASN A 100 23.03 -7.29 -22.59
CA ASN A 100 21.93 -8.18 -22.94
C ASN A 100 21.67 -9.25 -21.86
N ALA A 101 22.71 -9.64 -21.11
CA ALA A 101 22.58 -10.63 -20.04
C ALA A 101 21.85 -10.05 -18.80
N SER A 102 22.14 -8.81 -18.43
CA SER A 102 21.42 -8.11 -17.36
C SER A 102 20.01 -7.71 -17.78
N LEU A 103 19.80 -7.35 -19.05
CA LEU A 103 18.46 -7.06 -19.58
C LEU A 103 17.57 -8.31 -19.56
N ALA A 104 18.09 -9.49 -19.94
CA ALA A 104 17.37 -10.76 -19.82
C ALA A 104 17.04 -11.11 -18.36
N LYS A 105 17.92 -10.76 -17.41
CA LYS A 105 17.68 -10.95 -15.97
C LYS A 105 16.60 -10.00 -15.44
N LEU A 106 16.60 -8.74 -15.87
CA LEU A 106 15.56 -7.75 -15.53
C LEU A 106 14.21 -8.15 -16.13
N GLN A 107 14.18 -8.58 -17.39
CA GLN A 107 12.96 -9.07 -18.04
C GLN A 107 12.39 -10.32 -17.35
N LYS A 108 13.26 -11.18 -16.82
CA LYS A 108 12.86 -12.35 -16.03
C LYS A 108 12.41 -11.99 -14.61
N LEU A 109 12.93 -10.91 -14.03
CA LEU A 109 12.57 -10.42 -12.69
C LEU A 109 11.26 -9.63 -12.70
N TYR A 110 10.93 -9.00 -13.83
CA TYR A 110 9.71 -8.22 -14.03
C TYR A 110 8.87 -8.75 -15.20
N PRO A 111 8.33 -9.98 -15.08
CA PRO A 111 7.53 -10.59 -16.13
C PRO A 111 6.17 -9.88 -16.25
N GLY A 112 6.08 -8.88 -17.13
CA GLY A 112 4.86 -8.11 -17.37
C GLY A 112 5.07 -6.60 -17.34
N GLN A 113 6.22 -6.12 -16.88
CA GLN A 113 6.55 -4.70 -17.01
C GLN A 113 6.92 -4.42 -18.46
N VAL A 114 6.21 -3.44 -19.04
CA VAL A 114 6.58 -2.85 -20.31
C VAL A 114 7.86 -2.05 -20.07
N PHE A 115 9.01 -2.72 -20.11
CA PHE A 115 10.22 -2.07 -20.59
C PHE A 115 9.83 -1.60 -21.98
N ALA A 116 9.55 -0.32 -22.16
CA ALA A 116 9.27 0.22 -23.48
C ALA A 116 10.52 -0.10 -24.30
N THR A 117 10.57 -1.21 -25.02
CA THR A 117 11.74 -1.53 -25.82
C THR A 117 11.83 -0.40 -26.82
N ALA A 118 13.00 0.23 -26.92
CA ALA A 118 13.27 1.27 -27.91
C ALA A 118 13.05 0.82 -29.38
N ALA A 119 12.59 -0.43 -29.58
CA ALA A 119 12.26 -1.02 -30.86
C ALA A 119 10.77 -0.90 -31.25
N ASN A 120 9.86 -0.58 -30.33
CA ASN A 120 8.43 -0.47 -30.67
C ASN A 120 7.92 0.94 -30.41
N GLU A 121 8.06 1.77 -31.44
CA GLU A 121 7.27 2.98 -31.63
C GLU A 121 5.77 2.70 -31.38
N ALA A 122 5.12 3.64 -30.68
CA ALA A 122 3.70 3.97 -30.78
C ALA A 122 2.66 3.44 -29.77
N THR A 123 2.99 2.73 -28.67
CA THR A 123 1.93 2.35 -27.69
C THR A 123 2.21 2.62 -26.22
N THR A 124 3.40 3.06 -25.81
CA THR A 124 3.69 3.39 -24.41
C THR A 124 4.00 4.87 -24.26
N PHE A 125 3.10 5.62 -23.61
CA PHE A 125 3.17 7.08 -23.44
C PHE A 125 4.31 7.58 -22.54
N ALA A 126 5.20 6.72 -22.04
CA ALA A 126 6.25 7.10 -21.09
C ALA A 126 7.66 6.62 -21.51
N PRO A 127 8.70 7.46 -21.30
CA PRO A 127 10.07 7.10 -21.63
C PRO A 127 10.64 6.07 -20.63
N ILE A 128 11.48 5.15 -21.11
CA ILE A 128 12.20 4.16 -20.27
C ILE A 128 13.09 4.85 -19.24
N TYR A 129 13.71 5.96 -19.65
CA TYR A 129 14.57 6.78 -18.82
C TYR A 129 13.99 8.17 -18.72
N ALA A 130 13.89 8.66 -17.50
CA ALA A 130 13.50 10.04 -17.24
C ALA A 130 14.51 10.68 -16.30
N ASP A 131 14.65 11.99 -16.42
CA ASP A 131 15.30 12.80 -15.40
C ASP A 131 14.47 12.81 -14.12
N VAL A 132 15.09 13.07 -12.97
CA VAL A 132 14.44 12.97 -11.65
C VAL A 132 13.18 13.84 -11.58
N ASP A 133 13.25 15.10 -12.02
CA ASP A 133 12.09 16.00 -11.98
C ASP A 133 10.93 15.51 -12.87
N THR A 134 11.24 14.92 -14.01
CA THR A 134 10.24 14.38 -14.94
C THR A 134 9.63 13.10 -14.36
N ALA A 135 10.45 12.24 -13.78
CA ALA A 135 10.01 11.00 -13.15
C ALA A 135 9.12 11.26 -11.94
N VAL A 136 9.45 12.27 -11.12
CA VAL A 136 8.64 12.68 -9.95
C VAL A 136 7.26 13.17 -10.39
N ARG A 137 7.15 13.87 -11.52
CA ARG A 137 5.84 14.23 -12.10
C ARG A 137 5.05 13.01 -12.60
N LEU A 138 5.72 12.02 -13.20
CA LEU A 138 5.09 10.76 -13.61
C LEU A 138 4.63 9.94 -12.39
N LEU A 139 5.41 9.93 -11.31
CA LEU A 139 5.01 9.33 -10.03
C LEU A 139 3.73 9.97 -9.50
N LYS A 140 3.61 11.30 -9.56
CA LYS A 140 2.42 12.05 -9.14
C LYS A 140 1.18 11.75 -9.99
N GLN A 141 1.35 11.45 -11.28
CA GLN A 141 0.25 11.03 -12.16
C GLN A 141 -0.30 9.63 -11.81
N GLY A 142 0.49 8.81 -11.11
CA GLY A 142 0.15 7.43 -10.77
C GLY A 142 0.37 6.45 -11.93
N GLY A 143 0.42 5.16 -11.62
CA GLY A 143 0.61 4.09 -12.61
C GLY A 143 2.07 3.80 -12.98
N PHE A 144 3.02 4.58 -12.45
CA PHE A 144 4.45 4.41 -12.69
C PHE A 144 5.22 4.07 -11.40
N ALA A 145 6.30 3.31 -11.53
CA ALA A 145 7.27 3.05 -10.47
C ALA A 145 8.64 3.57 -10.90
N PHE A 146 9.33 4.31 -10.05
CA PHE A 146 10.61 4.95 -10.39
C PHE A 146 11.79 4.25 -9.73
N HIS A 147 12.76 3.84 -10.54
CA HIS A 147 14.03 3.28 -10.09
C HIS A 147 15.14 4.35 -10.13
N CYS A 148 15.62 4.74 -8.95
CA CYS A 148 16.57 5.84 -8.78
C CYS A 148 17.41 5.68 -7.51
N GLU A 149 18.41 6.55 -7.38
CA GLU A 149 19.05 6.79 -6.09
C GLU A 149 18.12 7.60 -5.19
N LEU A 150 17.89 7.10 -3.97
CA LEU A 150 16.91 7.67 -3.03
C LEU A 150 17.23 9.12 -2.61
N SER A 151 18.51 9.47 -2.51
CA SER A 151 18.97 10.76 -1.97
C SER A 151 18.54 11.95 -2.83
N GLU A 152 18.59 11.79 -4.15
CA GLU A 152 18.19 12.79 -5.14
C GLU A 152 16.66 12.82 -5.31
N ALA A 153 16.05 11.64 -5.38
CA ALA A 153 14.60 11.51 -5.54
C ALA A 153 13.83 12.09 -4.35
N PHE A 154 14.24 11.82 -3.11
CA PHE A 154 13.56 12.37 -1.92
C PHE A 154 13.63 13.89 -1.87
N ARG A 155 14.73 14.50 -2.35
CA ARG A 155 14.83 15.96 -2.45
C ARG A 155 13.83 16.52 -3.46
N ALA A 156 13.68 15.91 -4.62
CA ALA A 156 12.72 16.33 -5.64
C ALA A 156 11.27 16.09 -5.19
N ILE A 157 10.98 14.96 -4.55
CA ILE A 157 9.68 14.63 -3.96
C ILE A 157 9.28 15.69 -2.92
N ALA A 158 10.19 16.04 -2.00
CA ALA A 158 9.91 17.04 -0.96
C ALA A 158 9.55 18.43 -1.51
N ASN A 159 9.95 18.76 -2.75
CA ASN A 159 9.63 20.04 -3.39
C ASN A 159 8.33 20.00 -4.22
N HIS A 160 7.89 18.82 -4.65
CA HIS A 160 6.79 18.66 -5.63
C HIS A 160 5.55 17.97 -5.09
N PHE A 161 5.67 17.23 -3.99
CA PHE A 161 4.59 16.45 -3.39
C PHE A 161 4.00 17.16 -2.18
N ASP A 162 2.68 17.06 -2.05
CA ASP A 162 1.97 17.49 -0.85
C ASP A 162 2.14 16.47 0.29
N ALA A 163 1.86 16.88 1.53
CA ALA A 163 2.05 16.02 2.70
C ALA A 163 1.28 14.69 2.60
N ASP A 164 0.04 14.73 2.08
CA ASP A 164 -0.79 13.53 1.87
C ASP A 164 -0.19 12.61 0.81
N GLU A 165 0.29 13.17 -0.31
CA GLU A 165 0.91 12.40 -1.40
C GLU A 165 2.22 11.75 -0.96
N VAL A 166 2.98 12.42 -0.08
CA VAL A 166 4.19 11.85 0.54
C VAL A 166 3.86 10.61 1.38
N CYS A 167 2.74 10.61 2.10
CA CYS A 167 2.31 9.49 2.93
C CYS A 167 1.88 8.26 2.11
N ASP A 168 1.40 8.48 0.88
CA ASP A 168 1.00 7.42 -0.04
C ASP A 168 2.19 6.79 -0.77
N LEU A 169 3.34 7.48 -0.83
CA LEU A 169 4.55 6.95 -1.46
C LEU A 169 5.12 5.75 -0.71
N ARG A 170 5.61 4.78 -1.48
CA ARG A 170 6.25 3.57 -0.95
C ARG A 170 7.61 3.36 -1.61
N THR A 171 8.55 2.86 -0.82
CA THR A 171 9.90 2.55 -1.28
C THR A 171 10.12 1.04 -1.20
N VAL A 172 10.51 0.44 -2.32
CA VAL A 172 10.87 -0.98 -2.38
C VAL A 172 12.38 -1.06 -2.61
N ASN A 173 13.08 -1.79 -1.75
CA ASN A 173 14.51 -2.03 -1.90
C ASN A 173 14.72 -3.16 -2.92
N LEU A 174 15.29 -2.84 -4.08
CA LEU A 174 15.56 -3.84 -5.12
C LEU A 174 16.80 -4.71 -4.83
N SER A 175 17.70 -4.26 -3.97
CA SER A 175 18.88 -5.02 -3.55
C SER A 175 18.74 -5.46 -2.10
N PRO A 176 18.76 -6.77 -1.80
CA PRO A 176 18.77 -7.28 -0.43
C PRO A 176 20.08 -6.93 0.31
N ASP A 177 21.12 -6.56 -0.44
CA ASP A 177 22.40 -6.12 0.08
C ASP A 177 22.46 -4.59 0.12
N SER A 178 21.98 -4.00 1.22
CA SER A 178 22.13 -2.56 1.54
C SER A 178 23.59 -2.14 1.77
N SER A 179 24.53 -3.04 1.49
CA SER A 179 25.97 -2.88 1.68
C SER A 179 26.69 -2.38 0.42
N TYR A 180 26.00 -1.80 -0.56
CA TYR A 180 26.63 -0.87 -1.52
C TYR A 180 26.96 0.46 -0.83
N ARG A 181 27.65 0.40 0.32
CA ARG A 181 28.59 1.45 0.70
C ARG A 181 29.67 1.33 -0.35
N ILE A 182 29.50 2.05 -1.46
CA ILE A 182 30.58 2.29 -2.40
C ILE A 182 31.67 2.93 -1.55
N THR A 183 32.62 2.12 -1.10
CA THR A 183 33.90 2.60 -0.61
C THR A 183 34.50 3.25 -1.84
N CYS A 184 34.40 4.59 -1.90
CA CYS A 184 34.86 5.45 -3.00
C CYS A 184 36.34 5.27 -3.36
N THR A 185 37.05 4.32 -2.74
CA THR A 185 38.46 4.05 -2.94
C THR A 185 38.75 3.13 -4.11
N ASP A 186 37.88 2.17 -4.44
CA ASP A 186 38.36 1.03 -5.23
C ASP A 186 38.19 1.19 -6.74
N ARG A 187 37.25 2.02 -7.20
CA ARG A 187 36.84 2.06 -8.62
C ARG A 187 37.10 3.37 -9.37
N PHE A 188 37.39 4.46 -8.68
CA PHE A 188 37.48 5.80 -9.31
C PHE A 188 38.91 6.34 -9.42
N VAL A 189 39.93 5.61 -8.96
CA VAL A 189 41.32 6.02 -9.14
C VAL A 189 41.77 5.64 -10.55
N PRO A 190 42.22 6.60 -11.39
CA PRO A 190 42.73 6.30 -12.72
C PRO A 190 43.89 5.30 -12.60
N LYS A 191 43.89 4.25 -13.44
CA LYS A 191 44.95 3.22 -13.41
C LYS A 191 46.39 3.79 -13.49
N ARG A 192 46.53 5.00 -14.04
CA ARG A 192 47.83 5.71 -14.19
C ARG A 192 48.25 6.53 -12.98
N LEU A 193 47.33 6.83 -12.05
CA LEU A 193 47.58 7.57 -10.79
C LEU A 193 47.71 6.64 -9.57
N ILE A 194 47.81 5.33 -9.81
CA ILE A 194 48.09 4.32 -8.78
C ILE A 194 49.54 4.48 -8.34
N HIS A 195 49.84 5.52 -7.56
CA HIS A 195 51.01 5.48 -6.70
C HIS A 195 50.73 4.41 -5.63
N PRO A 196 51.63 3.43 -5.42
CA PRO A 196 51.40 2.31 -4.50
C PRO A 196 51.14 2.73 -3.05
N VAL A 197 51.40 4.00 -2.72
CA VAL A 197 51.21 4.59 -1.38
C VAL A 197 49.84 5.28 -1.23
N CYS A 198 49.31 5.90 -2.28
CA CYS A 198 48.12 6.76 -2.16
C CYS A 198 46.82 5.94 -2.00
N PHE A 199 46.75 4.78 -2.66
CA PHE A 199 45.60 3.87 -2.57
C PHE A 199 45.41 3.25 -1.16
N PRO A 200 46.44 2.62 -0.54
CA PRO A 200 46.29 2.11 0.82
C PRO A 200 46.09 3.22 1.85
N TYR A 201 46.74 4.38 1.67
CA TYR A 201 46.57 5.51 2.59
C TYR A 201 45.14 6.08 2.56
N GLY A 202 44.53 6.21 1.38
CA GLY A 202 43.13 6.63 1.24
C GLY A 202 42.14 5.69 1.93
N ARG A 203 42.38 4.37 1.85
CA ARG A 203 41.59 3.35 2.57
C ARG A 203 41.73 3.50 4.08
N VAL A 204 42.97 3.62 4.60
CA VAL A 204 43.22 3.81 6.03
C VAL A 204 42.56 5.09 6.55
N LEU A 205 42.66 6.19 5.79
CA LEU A 205 42.03 7.46 6.13
C LEU A 205 40.50 7.35 6.19
N LEU A 206 39.89 6.68 5.22
CA LEU A 206 38.43 6.47 5.20
C LEU A 206 37.97 5.55 6.32
N THR A 207 38.71 4.48 6.62
CA THR A 207 38.43 3.61 7.78
C THR A 207 38.45 4.43 9.06
N LYS A 208 39.50 5.24 9.30
CA LYS A 208 39.55 6.13 10.46
C LYS A 208 38.40 7.14 10.47
N ALA A 209 38.04 7.74 9.35
CA ALA A 209 36.91 8.66 9.26
C ALA A 209 35.57 7.99 9.55
N THR A 210 35.42 6.70 9.21
CA THR A 210 34.24 5.91 9.58
C THR A 210 34.23 5.53 11.05
N GLU A 211 35.36 5.10 11.62
CA GLU A 211 35.51 4.72 13.03
C GLU A 211 35.29 5.90 13.97
N LEU A 212 35.83 7.08 13.62
CA LEU A 212 35.62 8.33 14.34
C LEU A 212 34.19 8.88 14.18
N GLY A 213 33.35 8.26 13.35
CA GLY A 213 31.98 8.68 13.11
C GLY A 213 31.82 9.95 12.26
N LEU A 214 32.90 10.48 11.65
CA LEU A 214 32.83 11.66 10.77
C LEU A 214 31.91 11.41 9.57
N VAL A 215 32.02 10.22 8.96
CA VAL A 215 31.14 9.82 7.85
C VAL A 215 29.68 9.77 8.29
N ARG A 216 29.40 9.20 9.47
CA ARG A 216 28.03 9.13 10.01
C ARG A 216 27.44 10.52 10.26
N ARG A 217 28.25 11.45 10.78
CA ARG A 217 27.84 12.84 10.99
C ARG A 217 27.53 13.53 9.66
N LEU A 218 28.41 13.43 8.67
CA LEU A 218 28.21 14.02 7.35
C LEU A 218 26.95 13.47 6.67
N LEU A 219 26.75 12.15 6.72
CA LEU A 219 25.51 11.53 6.22
C LEU A 219 24.30 12.10 6.97
N LYS A 220 24.31 12.18 8.30
CA LYS A 220 23.18 12.78 9.03
C LYS A 220 22.90 14.24 8.66
N THR A 221 23.93 15.01 8.27
CA THR A 221 23.79 16.44 7.92
C THR A 221 23.37 16.65 6.47
N TYR A 222 23.88 15.85 5.53
CA TYR A 222 23.71 16.08 4.09
C TYR A 222 22.86 15.04 3.38
N TRP A 223 22.57 13.90 4.01
CA TRP A 223 21.70 12.88 3.44
C TRP A 223 20.25 13.33 3.57
N ASN A 224 19.57 13.46 2.43
CA ASN A 224 18.13 13.67 2.41
C ASN A 224 17.46 12.33 2.67
N GLY A 225 16.90 12.16 3.86
CA GLY A 225 16.02 11.04 4.16
C GLY A 225 14.69 11.17 3.44
N MET A 226 13.89 10.10 3.47
CA MET A 226 12.49 10.18 3.07
C MET A 226 11.82 11.29 3.90
N PRO A 227 11.05 12.21 3.27
CA PRO A 227 10.34 13.24 4.01
C PRO A 227 9.35 12.60 4.99
N ASP A 228 9.24 13.16 6.19
CA ASP A 228 8.31 12.68 7.20
C ASP A 228 6.86 12.92 6.74
N CYS A 229 6.03 11.89 6.85
CA CYS A 229 4.60 11.99 6.62
C CYS A 229 3.97 12.88 7.71
N GLN A 230 3.58 14.10 7.35
CA GLN A 230 2.95 15.07 8.25
C GLN A 230 1.42 15.09 8.15
N ALA A 231 0.84 14.27 7.27
CA ALA A 231 -0.61 14.20 7.08
C ALA A 231 -1.30 13.56 8.30
N GLY A 232 -2.54 14.02 8.56
CA GLY A 232 -3.46 13.33 9.45
C GLY A 232 -4.00 12.03 8.83
N PRO A 233 -4.81 11.24 9.57
CA PRO A 233 -5.46 10.06 9.00
C PRO A 233 -6.35 10.46 7.81
N SER A 234 -5.99 10.02 6.61
CA SER A 234 -6.74 10.29 5.37
C SER A 234 -8.03 9.46 5.34
N MET A 235 -9.17 10.09 5.63
CA MET A 235 -10.48 9.45 5.56
C MET A 235 -10.98 9.49 4.11
N HIS A 236 -10.97 8.35 3.42
CA HIS A 236 -11.55 8.28 2.09
C HIS A 236 -13.09 8.16 2.19
N PRO A 237 -13.86 8.93 1.41
CA PRO A 237 -15.31 8.82 1.43
C PRO A 237 -15.73 7.45 0.89
N VAL A 238 -16.73 6.83 1.51
CA VAL A 238 -17.28 5.55 1.04
C VAL A 238 -17.98 5.78 -0.29
N VAL A 239 -17.41 5.20 -1.35
CA VAL A 239 -17.96 5.28 -2.71
C VAL A 239 -19.11 4.29 -2.86
N LEU A 240 -20.09 4.63 -3.70
CA LEU A 240 -21.26 3.77 -4.00
C LEU A 240 -20.86 2.35 -4.45
N SER A 241 -19.69 2.18 -5.08
CA SER A 241 -19.15 0.86 -5.43
C SER A 241 -18.97 -0.05 -4.21
N GLY A 242 -18.47 0.49 -3.09
CA GLY A 242 -18.28 -0.26 -1.84
C GLY A 242 -19.58 -0.62 -1.13
N ALA A 243 -20.66 0.13 -1.38
CA ALA A 243 -21.99 -0.11 -0.81
C ALA A 243 -22.99 -0.71 -1.81
N SER A 244 -22.53 -1.16 -2.98
CA SER A 244 -23.41 -1.55 -4.10
C SER A 244 -24.19 -2.85 -3.85
N ALA A 245 -23.60 -3.83 -3.14
CA ALA A 245 -24.21 -5.13 -2.91
C ALA A 245 -25.59 -5.06 -2.20
N PRO A 246 -25.78 -4.29 -1.11
CA PRO A 246 -27.10 -4.06 -0.53
C PRO A 246 -28.14 -3.51 -1.52
N PHE A 247 -27.75 -2.60 -2.42
CA PHE A 247 -28.66 -2.03 -3.42
C PHE A 247 -29.05 -3.05 -4.50
N VAL A 248 -28.14 -3.95 -4.89
CA VAL A 248 -28.44 -5.04 -5.83
C VAL A 248 -29.43 -6.02 -5.21
N ILE A 249 -29.21 -6.40 -3.95
CA ILE A 249 -30.13 -7.28 -3.20
C ILE A 249 -31.52 -6.63 -3.08
N LEU A 250 -31.58 -5.33 -2.78
CA LEU A 250 -32.85 -4.59 -2.70
C LEU A 250 -33.57 -4.49 -4.05
N ALA A 251 -32.82 -4.36 -5.15
CA ALA A 251 -33.38 -4.26 -6.49
C ALA A 251 -33.91 -5.60 -7.04
N GLY A 252 -33.66 -6.72 -6.35
CA GLY A 252 -34.18 -8.04 -6.71
C GLY A 252 -33.70 -8.54 -8.07
N LYS A 253 -32.52 -8.07 -8.51
CA LYS A 253 -31.95 -8.40 -9.81
C LYS A 253 -30.76 -9.34 -9.57
N ASP A 254 -31.02 -10.64 -9.74
CA ASP A 254 -30.00 -11.69 -9.83
C ASP A 254 -29.06 -11.45 -11.03
#